data_AF-A0A8T5RPH5-F1
#
_entry.id   AF-A0A8T5RPH5-F1
#
_cell.length_a   1.000
_cell.length_b   1.000
_cell.length_c   1.000
_cell.angle_alpha   90.00
_cell.angle_beta   90.00
_cell.angle_gamma   90.00
#
_symmetry.space_group_name_H-M   'P 1'
#
loop_
_entity.id
_entity.type
_entity.pdbx_description
1 polymer ?
#
loop_
_entity_poly.entity_id
_entity_poly.type
_entity_poly.pdbx_seq_one_letter_code
_entity_poly.pdbx_strand_id
1 'polypeptide(L)'
;MRHGTKFTNTFTNGPETPSSFSAMFSSILPYLSGGYSPLPLEKLIFPQILQENKIHTFGIHSNPNLSKYFNYGRGFEIFLDGERFKENETVKKAVSIKNTI
;
A
#
# COMPACT_ATOMS: atom_id res chain seq x y z
N MET A 1 -9.18 -17.12 24.55
CA MET A 1 -8.42 -18.02 23.66
C MET A 1 -7.51 -17.18 22.78
N ARG A 2 -6.31 -17.67 22.42
CA ARG A 2 -5.44 -17.00 21.44
C ARG A 2 -5.67 -17.64 20.07
N HIS A 3 -6.32 -16.94 19.15
CA HIS A 3 -6.66 -17.41 17.80
C HIS A 3 -5.58 -17.12 16.75
N GLY A 4 -4.30 -17.21 17.13
CA GLY A 4 -3.19 -16.82 16.26
C GLY A 4 -2.01 -17.79 16.32
N THR A 5 -1.26 -17.85 15.22
CA THR A 5 -0.02 -18.62 15.10
C THR A 5 1.19 -17.72 15.32
N LYS A 6 2.14 -18.14 16.16
CA LYS A 6 3.40 -17.43 16.39
C LYS A 6 4.52 -18.05 15.57
N PHE A 7 5.13 -17.24 14.70
CA PHE A 7 6.38 -17.58 14.02
C PHE A 7 7.55 -17.06 14.87
N THR A 8 8.47 -17.93 15.28
CA THR A 8 9.58 -17.56 16.19
C THR A 8 10.86 -17.15 15.46
N ASN A 9 10.96 -17.47 14.16
CA ASN A 9 12.14 -17.23 13.34
C ASN A 9 11.75 -16.41 12.10
N THR A 10 11.24 -15.20 12.33
CA THR A 10 10.86 -14.27 11.25
C THR A 10 11.93 -13.19 11.13
N PHE A 11 12.54 -13.11 9.95
CA PHE A 11 13.58 -12.12 9.63
C PHE A 11 13.03 -11.11 8.64
N THR A 12 13.41 -9.85 8.79
CA THR A 12 13.11 -8.81 7.80
C THR A 12 14.08 -8.90 6.61
N ASN A 13 13.62 -8.44 5.45
CA ASN A 13 14.42 -8.42 4.21
C ASN A 13 15.37 -7.22 4.12
N GLY A 14 15.30 -6.27 5.06
CA GLY A 14 16.17 -5.11 5.11
C GLY A 14 16.13 -4.41 6.48
N PRO A 15 17.10 -3.54 6.79
CA PRO A 15 17.21 -2.92 8.12
C PRO A 15 16.26 -1.73 8.33
N GLU A 16 15.68 -1.16 7.28
CA GLU A 16 14.86 0.04 7.33
C GLU A 16 13.48 -0.13 6.66
N THR A 17 12.59 0.87 6.84
CA THR A 17 11.24 0.84 6.25
C THR A 17 11.29 0.69 4.72
N PRO A 18 11.98 1.54 3.94
CA PRO A 18 12.01 1.40 2.48
C PRO A 18 12.41 0.00 1.96
N SER A 19 13.52 -0.56 2.45
CA SER A 19 14.02 -1.85 1.98
C SER A 19 13.12 -3.01 2.45
N SER A 20 12.65 -2.98 3.69
CA SER A 20 11.79 -4.03 4.27
C SER A 20 10.41 -4.07 3.59
N PHE A 21 9.76 -2.91 3.45
CA PHE A 21 8.40 -2.83 2.93
C PHE A 21 8.33 -3.04 1.43
N SER A 22 9.36 -2.63 0.67
CA SER A 22 9.44 -2.95 -0.75
C SER A 22 9.40 -4.46 -0.97
N ALA A 23 10.20 -5.20 -0.21
CA ALA A 23 10.23 -6.66 -0.28
C ALA A 23 8.95 -7.31 0.26
N MET A 24 8.40 -6.79 1.35
CA MET A 24 7.15 -7.29 1.93
C MET A 24 5.97 -7.16 0.95
N PHE A 25 5.90 -6.05 0.20
CA PHE A 25 4.79 -5.78 -0.71
C PHE A 25 4.91 -6.53 -2.04
N SER A 26 6.14 -6.70 -2.54
CA SER A 26 6.41 -7.30 -3.85
C SER A 26 6.84 -8.77 -3.82
N SER A 27 7.20 -9.30 -2.65
CA SER A 27 7.89 -10.59 -2.52
C SER A 27 9.21 -10.68 -3.30
N ILE A 28 9.87 -9.54 -3.54
CA ILE A 28 11.14 -9.43 -4.27
C ILE A 28 12.17 -8.75 -3.37
N LEU A 29 13.39 -9.30 -3.27
CA LEU A 29 14.46 -8.68 -2.47
C LEU A 29 14.71 -7.22 -2.89
N PRO A 30 15.03 -6.32 -1.95
CA PRO A 30 14.97 -4.87 -2.18
C PRO A 30 15.86 -4.38 -3.32
N TYR A 31 17.01 -5.02 -3.57
CA TYR A 31 17.95 -4.62 -4.62
C TYR A 31 17.68 -5.26 -5.99
N LEU A 32 16.75 -6.20 -6.09
CA LEU A 32 16.36 -6.79 -7.37
C LEU A 32 15.29 -5.94 -8.07
N SER A 33 15.27 -5.98 -9.39
CA SER A 33 14.27 -5.33 -10.25
C SER A 33 14.08 -3.83 -9.97
N GLY A 34 15.14 -3.04 -10.12
CA GLY A 34 15.06 -1.56 -10.09
C GLY A 34 15.26 -0.92 -8.71
N GLY A 35 15.48 -1.70 -7.65
CA GLY A 35 15.69 -1.19 -6.29
C GLY A 35 14.41 -1.11 -5.46
N TYR A 36 14.40 -0.26 -4.42
CA TYR A 36 13.35 -0.31 -3.39
C TYR A 36 12.74 1.05 -3.01
N SER A 37 13.32 2.19 -3.40
CA SER A 37 12.82 3.51 -2.99
C SER A 37 13.09 4.60 -4.05
N PRO A 38 12.04 5.23 -4.63
CA PRO A 38 10.62 4.83 -4.56
C PRO A 38 10.39 3.38 -4.98
N LEU A 39 9.28 2.77 -4.57
CA LEU A 39 8.96 1.41 -4.97
C LEU A 39 8.81 1.35 -6.50
N PRO A 40 9.62 0.56 -7.24
CA PRO A 40 9.57 0.56 -8.70
C PRO A 40 8.18 0.18 -9.23
N LEU A 41 7.72 0.89 -10.26
CA LEU A 41 6.36 0.73 -10.79
C LEU A 41 6.16 -0.63 -11.48
N GLU A 42 7.24 -1.20 -12.00
CA GLU A 42 7.28 -2.54 -12.60
C GLU A 42 7.15 -3.66 -11.57
N LYS A 43 7.41 -3.40 -10.27
CA LYS A 43 7.15 -4.39 -9.22
C LYS A 43 5.65 -4.47 -8.96
N LEU A 44 5.05 -5.61 -9.30
CA LEU A 44 3.71 -5.96 -8.87
C LEU A 44 3.68 -6.11 -7.35
N ILE A 45 2.66 -5.56 -6.69
CA ILE A 45 2.49 -5.65 -5.24
C ILE A 45 1.18 -6.32 -4.87
N PHE A 46 1.15 -7.00 -3.71
CA PHE A 46 -0.02 -7.78 -3.30
C PHE A 46 -1.33 -6.96 -3.22
N PRO A 47 -1.35 -5.66 -2.85
CA PRO A 47 -2.60 -4.89 -2.88
C PRO A 47 -3.21 -4.79 -4.28
N GLN A 48 -2.39 -4.69 -5.34
CA GLN A 48 -2.88 -4.69 -6.72
C GLN A 48 -3.52 -6.03 -7.08
N ILE A 49 -2.87 -7.14 -6.69
CA ILE A 49 -3.41 -8.50 -6.90
C ILE A 49 -4.75 -8.67 -6.17
N LEU A 50 -4.85 -8.21 -4.93
CA LEU A 50 -6.10 -8.26 -4.18
C LEU A 50 -7.21 -7.44 -4.85
N GLN A 51 -6.90 -6.23 -5.31
CA GLN A 51 -7.83 -5.37 -6.03
C GLN A 51 -8.32 -6.01 -7.34
N GLU A 52 -7.41 -6.59 -8.13
CA GLU A 52 -7.75 -7.32 -9.37
C GLU A 52 -8.71 -8.50 -9.09
N ASN A 53 -8.59 -9.12 -7.91
CA ASN A 53 -9.48 -10.17 -7.43
C ASN A 53 -10.74 -9.65 -6.72
N LYS A 54 -11.08 -8.36 -6.88
CA LYS A 54 -12.28 -7.71 -6.33
C LYS A 54 -12.34 -7.73 -4.79
N ILE A 55 -11.18 -7.77 -4.13
CA ILE A 55 -11.08 -7.62 -2.67
C ILE A 55 -10.90 -6.13 -2.37
N HIS A 56 -11.76 -5.61 -1.49
CA HIS A 56 -11.64 -4.22 -1.03
C HIS A 56 -10.40 -4.05 -0.16
N THR A 57 -9.53 -3.10 -0.54
CA THR A 57 -8.22 -2.88 0.07
C THR A 57 -8.13 -1.47 0.66
N PHE A 58 -7.74 -1.39 1.93
CA PHE A 58 -7.59 -0.13 2.67
C PHE A 58 -6.18 -0.06 3.25
N GLY A 59 -5.42 0.97 2.89
CA GLY A 59 -4.09 1.25 3.44
C GLY A 59 -4.17 2.44 4.38
N ILE A 60 -3.92 2.23 5.68
CA ILE A 60 -4.03 3.28 6.71
C ILE A 60 -2.75 3.29 7.54
N HIS A 61 -1.98 4.37 7.47
CA HIS A 61 -0.74 4.54 8.24
C HIS A 61 -0.32 6.01 8.32
N SER A 62 0.78 6.29 9.04
CA SER A 62 1.39 7.62 9.17
C SER A 62 2.87 7.65 8.78
N ASN A 63 3.42 6.55 8.24
CA ASN A 63 4.83 6.48 7.87
C ASN A 63 5.07 7.20 6.52
N PRO A 64 5.88 8.28 6.48
CA PRO A 64 6.09 9.05 5.25
C PRO A 64 6.86 8.28 4.18
N ASN A 65 7.65 7.25 4.55
CA ASN A 65 8.36 6.40 3.58
C ASN A 65 7.43 5.46 2.81
N LEU A 66 6.17 5.34 3.24
CA LEU A 66 5.15 4.50 2.62
C LEU A 66 4.06 5.34 1.95
N SER A 67 4.30 6.62 1.67
CA SER A 67 3.29 7.48 1.06
C SER A 67 3.04 7.17 -0.41
N LYS A 68 2.01 7.80 -0.98
CA LYS A 68 1.75 7.77 -2.43
C LYS A 68 2.94 8.27 -3.25
N TYR A 69 3.71 9.23 -2.74
CA TYR A 69 4.94 9.72 -3.38
C TYR A 69 5.94 8.59 -3.64
N PHE A 70 6.01 7.60 -2.75
CA PHE A 70 6.89 6.44 -2.88
C PHE A 70 6.23 5.21 -3.55
N ASN A 71 5.08 5.40 -4.23
CA ASN A 71 4.34 4.38 -4.99
C ASN A 71 3.65 3.26 -4.18
N TYR A 72 3.46 3.45 -2.87
CA TYR A 72 2.80 2.45 -2.00
C TYR A 72 1.27 2.50 -2.03
N GLY A 73 0.68 3.58 -2.59
CA GLY A 73 -0.78 3.71 -2.71
C GLY A 73 -1.42 2.84 -3.80
N ARG A 74 -0.63 2.10 -4.58
CA ARG A 74 -1.14 1.28 -5.70
C ARG A 74 -1.95 0.09 -5.18
N GLY A 75 -3.08 -0.20 -5.82
CA GLY A 75 -3.93 -1.34 -5.45
C GLY A 75 -4.75 -1.15 -4.17
N PHE A 76 -4.74 0.03 -3.55
CA PHE A 76 -5.64 0.38 -2.45
C PHE A 76 -6.82 1.22 -2.98
N GLU A 77 -8.04 0.84 -2.60
CA GLU A 77 -9.23 1.65 -2.86
C GLU A 77 -9.23 2.91 -2.00
N ILE A 78 -8.92 2.75 -0.72
CA ILE A 78 -8.73 3.85 0.22
C ILE A 78 -7.29 3.81 0.74
N PHE A 79 -6.57 4.92 0.59
CA PHE A 79 -5.20 5.04 1.06
C PHE A 79 -5.02 6.33 1.87
N LEU A 80 -4.96 6.17 3.19
CA LEU A 80 -4.76 7.20 4.21
C LEU A 80 -3.33 7.12 4.75
N ASP A 81 -2.40 7.90 4.21
CA ASP A 81 -0.95 7.86 4.53
C ASP A 81 -0.47 8.97 5.48
N GLY A 82 -1.40 9.73 6.06
CA GLY A 82 -1.08 10.83 6.97
C GLY A 82 -0.71 12.13 6.26
N GLU A 83 -0.56 12.13 4.93
CA GLU A 83 -0.68 13.38 4.18
C GLU A 83 -2.11 13.91 4.38
N ARG A 84 -2.24 15.23 4.62
CA ARG A 84 -3.57 15.84 4.76
C ARG A 84 -4.41 15.42 3.56
N PHE A 85 -5.52 14.71 3.82
CA PHE A 85 -6.54 14.47 2.82
C PHE A 85 -6.91 15.81 2.20
N LYS A 86 -6.41 16.08 0.99
CA LYS A 86 -6.95 17.16 0.19
C LYS A 86 -8.32 16.67 -0.24
N GLU A 87 -9.33 17.19 0.42
CA GLU A 87 -10.76 16.81 0.38
C GLU A 87 -11.42 16.93 -1.03
N ASN A 88 -10.64 17.05 -2.10
CA ASN A 88 -11.04 17.78 -3.29
C ASN A 88 -11.42 16.95 -4.52
N GLU A 89 -11.24 15.62 -4.54
CA GLU A 89 -11.52 14.85 -5.77
C GLU A 89 -12.52 13.70 -5.61
N THR A 90 -12.42 12.87 -4.58
CA THR A 90 -13.27 11.66 -4.47
C THR A 90 -14.67 11.96 -3.93
N VAL A 91 -14.80 12.93 -3.01
CA VAL A 91 -16.11 13.33 -2.45
C VAL A 91 -16.99 14.01 -3.50
N LYS A 92 -16.41 14.80 -4.42
CA LYS A 92 -17.17 15.44 -5.51
C LYS A 92 -17.83 14.43 -6.45
N LYS A 93 -17.17 13.30 -6.73
CA LYS A 93 -17.72 12.26 -7.60
C LYS A 93 -18.88 11.52 -6.94
N ALA A 94 -18.78 11.22 -5.64
CA ALA A 94 -19.84 10.56 -4.88
C ALA A 94 -21.07 11.46 -4.63
N VAL A 95 -20.87 12.78 -4.49
CA VAL A 95 -21.96 13.76 -4.32
C VAL A 95 -22.65 14.08 -5.66
N SER A 96 -21.92 14.12 -6.78
CA SER A 96 -22.50 14.40 -8.11
C SER A 96 -23.52 13.34 -8.57
N ILE A 97 -23.31 12.07 -8.20
CA ILE A 97 -24.21 10.96 -8.59
C ILE A 97 -25.53 10.99 -7.78
N LYS A 98 -25.60 11.70 -6.65
CA LYS A 98 -26.80 11.76 -5.82
C LYS A 98 -27.79 12.88 -6.19
N ASN A 99 -27.47 13.73 -7.17
CA ASN A 99 -28.31 14.87 -7.58
C ASN A 99 -28.95 14.70 -8.98
N THR A 100 -29.19 13.47 -9.42
CA THR A 100 -29.91 13.20 -10.68
C THR A 100 -30.96 12.10 -10.48
N ILE A 101 -31.96 12.37 -9.66
CA ILE A 101 -33.32 11.81 -9.74
C ILE A 101 -34.28 12.89 -9.21
#